data_AF-A0A7W0V2Y2-F1
#
_entry.id   AF-A0A7W0V2Y2-F1
#
_cell.length_a   1.000
_cell.length_b   1.000
_cell.length_c   1.000
_cell.angle_alpha   90.00
_cell.angle_beta   90.00
_cell.angle_gamma   90.00
#
_symmetry.space_group_name_H-M   'P 1'
#
loop_
_entity.id
_entity.type
_entity.pdbx_description
1 polymer ?
#
loop_
_entity_poly.entity_id
_entity_poly.type
_entity_poly.pdbx_seq_one_letter_code
_entity_poly.pdbx_strand_id
1 'polypeptide(L)'
;MRELEIEPILDLCHFGMPDWLGNSFQNPEFPKAFAAYARAFAKRYRWVRFYTPVNEILVCAKFSALYGWWNEQERSDPAFVTAVKHLTKATLLAMREILKVQPRAIFIQSESSEYTRTVCHCEHTEERVSCQNQVRFIPLDLLYCHEVRADIHAWLMDNGMAGRE
;
A
#
# COMPACT_ATOMS: atom_id res chain seq x y z
N MET A 1 -21.90 -17.73 0.13
CA MET A 1 -22.04 -16.26 0.30
C MET A 1 -23.34 -15.77 -0.30
N ARG A 2 -23.53 -15.80 -1.64
CA ARG A 2 -24.80 -15.36 -2.27
C ARG A 2 -26.04 -16.12 -1.79
N GLU A 3 -25.98 -17.45 -1.77
CA GLU A 3 -27.09 -18.29 -1.27
C GLU A 3 -27.38 -18.10 0.23
N LEU A 4 -26.43 -17.51 0.96
CA LEU A 4 -26.53 -17.25 2.39
C LEU A 4 -26.75 -15.76 2.70
N GLU A 5 -26.98 -14.94 1.67
CA GLU A 5 -27.18 -13.48 1.79
C GLU A 5 -26.04 -12.74 2.52
N ILE A 6 -24.81 -13.28 2.43
CA ILE A 6 -23.60 -12.65 3.00
C ILE A 6 -22.99 -11.72 1.96
N GLU A 7 -22.85 -10.45 2.29
CA GLU A 7 -22.13 -9.44 1.52
C GLU A 7 -20.64 -9.46 1.89
N PRO A 8 -19.74 -9.86 0.98
CA PRO A 8 -18.33 -10.03 1.31
C PRO A 8 -17.52 -8.76 1.06
N ILE A 9 -16.46 -8.58 1.86
CA ILE A 9 -15.41 -7.58 1.65
C ILE A 9 -14.19 -8.33 1.12
N LEU A 10 -13.79 -8.05 -0.12
CA LEU A 10 -12.75 -8.81 -0.81
C LEU A 10 -11.41 -8.10 -0.72
N ASP A 11 -10.48 -8.77 -0.06
CA ASP A 11 -9.07 -8.43 -0.09
C ASP A 11 -8.41 -9.02 -1.34
N LEU A 12 -7.88 -8.14 -2.19
CA LEU A 12 -7.32 -8.52 -3.50
C LEU A 12 -5.81 -8.76 -3.46
N CYS A 13 -5.10 -8.20 -2.48
CA CYS A 13 -3.66 -8.40 -2.29
C CYS A 13 -3.36 -8.42 -0.80
N HIS A 14 -3.27 -9.63 -0.27
CA HIS A 14 -2.87 -9.90 1.11
C HIS A 14 -1.39 -10.29 1.14
N PHE A 15 -0.52 -9.29 0.95
CA PHE A 15 0.95 -9.35 1.04
C PHE A 15 1.71 -10.12 -0.04
N GLY A 16 1.03 -10.95 -0.83
CA GLY A 16 1.64 -11.76 -1.88
C GLY A 16 1.46 -11.20 -3.29
N MET A 17 2.31 -11.67 -4.20
CA MET A 17 2.21 -11.39 -5.63
C MET A 17 2.63 -12.61 -6.47
N PRO A 18 2.23 -12.69 -7.75
CA PRO A 18 2.64 -13.80 -8.61
C PRO A 18 4.16 -13.85 -8.87
N ASP A 19 4.73 -15.05 -8.90
CA ASP A 19 6.18 -15.29 -9.11
C ASP A 19 6.73 -14.67 -10.39
N TRP A 20 5.92 -14.61 -11.46
CA TRP A 20 6.34 -14.03 -12.75
C TRP A 20 6.55 -12.51 -12.70
N LEU A 21 6.10 -11.84 -11.64
CA LEU A 21 6.45 -10.44 -11.36
C LEU A 21 7.78 -10.30 -10.61
N GLY A 22 8.51 -11.41 -10.41
CA GLY A 22 9.80 -11.43 -9.72
C GLY A 22 9.69 -11.45 -8.20
N ASN A 23 8.49 -11.73 -7.65
CA ASN A 23 8.20 -11.72 -6.22
C ASN A 23 8.75 -10.46 -5.50
N SER A 24 8.59 -9.30 -6.14
CA SER A 24 9.15 -8.04 -5.68
C SER A 24 8.21 -6.87 -5.94
N PHE A 25 7.89 -6.13 -4.88
CA PHE A 25 7.17 -4.86 -5.01
C PHE A 25 8.06 -3.73 -5.57
N GLN A 26 9.34 -4.01 -5.81
CA GLN A 26 10.23 -3.11 -6.54
C GLN A 26 9.94 -3.10 -8.05
N ASN A 27 9.21 -4.10 -8.56
CA ASN A 27 8.88 -4.19 -9.98
C ASN A 27 7.90 -3.07 -10.43
N PRO A 28 8.30 -2.15 -11.33
CA PRO A 28 7.45 -1.05 -11.77
C PRO A 28 6.21 -1.48 -12.58
N GLU A 29 6.18 -2.73 -13.06
CA GLU A 29 5.03 -3.28 -13.79
C GLU A 29 3.96 -3.88 -12.85
N PHE A 30 4.28 -4.11 -11.56
CA PHE A 30 3.32 -4.62 -10.59
C PHE A 30 2.01 -3.81 -10.54
N PRO A 31 2.02 -2.46 -10.45
CA PRO A 31 0.77 -1.69 -10.38
C PRO A 31 -0.16 -1.89 -11.57
N LYS A 32 0.39 -2.03 -12.79
CA LYS A 32 -0.40 -2.26 -14.00
C LYS A 32 -0.94 -3.69 -14.04
N ALA A 33 -0.10 -4.67 -13.73
CA ALA A 33 -0.49 -6.08 -13.65
C ALA A 33 -1.60 -6.29 -12.61
N PHE A 34 -1.45 -5.69 -11.43
CA PHE A 34 -2.43 -5.74 -10.36
C PHE A 34 -3.77 -5.12 -10.77
N ALA A 35 -3.77 -3.97 -11.45
CA ALA A 35 -4.99 -3.35 -11.95
C ALA A 35 -5.71 -4.21 -13.00
N ALA A 36 -4.96 -4.89 -13.87
CA ALA A 36 -5.52 -5.84 -14.84
C ALA A 36 -6.17 -7.04 -14.14
N TYR A 37 -5.52 -7.59 -13.11
CA TYR A 37 -6.08 -8.63 -12.26
C TYR A 37 -7.37 -8.17 -11.55
N ALA A 38 -7.34 -7.01 -10.90
CA ALA A 38 -8.49 -6.43 -10.20
C ALA A 38 -9.69 -6.24 -11.13
N ARG A 39 -9.46 -5.77 -12.36
CA ARG A 39 -10.48 -5.67 -13.40
C ARG A 39 -11.06 -7.03 -13.78
N ALA A 40 -10.20 -8.03 -13.99
CA ALA A 40 -10.62 -9.37 -14.36
C ALA A 40 -11.47 -9.99 -13.24
N PHE A 41 -11.07 -9.81 -11.98
CA PHE A 41 -11.84 -10.21 -10.80
C PHE A 41 -13.21 -9.54 -10.78
N ALA A 42 -13.28 -8.21 -10.90
CA ALA A 42 -14.55 -7.46 -10.89
C ALA A 42 -15.48 -7.86 -12.05
N LYS A 43 -14.93 -8.18 -13.24
CA LYS A 43 -15.72 -8.70 -14.36
C LYS A 43 -16.31 -10.07 -14.08
N ARG A 44 -15.55 -10.95 -13.42
CA ARG A 44 -15.97 -12.32 -13.08
C ARG A 44 -17.00 -12.33 -11.94
N TYR A 45 -16.78 -11.51 -10.92
CA TYR A 45 -17.60 -11.43 -9.71
C TYR A 45 -18.32 -10.09 -9.61
N ARG A 46 -19.13 -9.75 -10.61
CA ARG A 46 -19.85 -8.45 -10.68
C ARG A 46 -20.76 -8.18 -9.49
N TRP A 47 -21.15 -9.21 -8.75
CA TRP A 47 -22.02 -9.10 -7.58
C TRP A 47 -21.29 -8.62 -6.32
N VAL A 48 -19.94 -8.67 -6.30
CA VAL A 48 -19.15 -8.13 -5.19
C VAL A 48 -19.16 -6.61 -5.28
N ARG A 49 -19.33 -5.94 -4.14
CA ARG A 49 -19.32 -4.47 -4.06
C ARG A 49 -18.21 -3.92 -3.18
N PHE A 50 -17.75 -4.64 -2.17
CA PHE A 50 -16.77 -4.15 -1.22
C PHE A 50 -15.39 -4.73 -1.50
N TYR A 51 -14.38 -3.86 -1.58
CA TYR A 51 -13.02 -4.23 -1.97
C TYR A 51 -11.99 -3.56 -1.06
N THR A 52 -11.01 -4.34 -0.66
CA THR A 52 -9.72 -3.88 -0.12
C THR A 52 -8.68 -4.19 -1.19
N PRO A 53 -8.23 -3.19 -1.99
CA PRO A 53 -7.33 -3.48 -3.11
C PRO A 53 -5.98 -4.05 -2.65
N VAL A 54 -5.28 -3.34 -1.76
CA VAL A 54 -4.07 -3.85 -1.12
C VAL A 54 -4.29 -3.73 0.38
N ASN A 55 -4.11 -4.84 1.09
CA ASN A 55 -4.24 -4.86 2.54
C ASN A 55 -2.98 -4.32 3.21
N GLU A 56 -3.17 -3.38 4.14
CA GLU A 56 -2.11 -2.84 5.01
C GLU A 56 -0.82 -2.54 4.23
N ILE A 57 -0.90 -1.53 3.34
CA ILE A 57 0.21 -1.12 2.48
C ILE A 57 1.46 -0.84 3.31
N LEU A 58 1.32 -0.23 4.49
CA LEU A 58 2.46 0.04 5.39
C LEU A 58 3.15 -1.26 5.80
N VAL A 59 2.38 -2.24 6.29
CA VAL A 59 2.89 -3.52 6.76
C VAL A 59 3.53 -4.28 5.61
N CYS A 60 2.84 -4.36 4.48
CA CYS A 60 3.33 -4.98 3.26
C CYS A 60 4.69 -4.40 2.86
N ALA A 61 4.82 -3.08 2.75
CA ALA A 61 6.08 -2.43 2.38
C ALA A 61 7.17 -2.58 3.45
N LYS A 62 6.84 -2.39 4.74
CA LYS A 62 7.81 -2.54 5.83
C LYS A 62 8.39 -3.94 5.84
N PHE A 63 7.54 -4.97 5.79
CA PHE A 63 8.00 -6.34 5.94
C PHE A 63 8.70 -6.84 4.66
N SER A 64 8.31 -6.37 3.49
CA SER A 64 8.98 -6.73 2.24
C SER A 64 10.35 -6.04 2.08
N ALA A 65 10.44 -4.76 2.41
CA ALA A 65 11.54 -3.91 1.92
C ALA A 65 12.27 -3.06 2.96
N LEU A 66 11.72 -2.89 4.17
CA LEU A 66 12.41 -2.22 5.28
C LEU A 66 13.05 -3.23 6.25
N TYR A 67 12.28 -4.21 6.67
CA TYR A 67 12.71 -5.28 7.58
C TYR A 67 13.22 -6.52 6.84
N GLY A 68 12.74 -6.71 5.60
CA GLY A 68 13.17 -7.81 4.73
C GLY A 68 12.78 -9.19 5.26
N TRP A 69 11.55 -9.33 5.74
CA TRP A 69 10.94 -10.58 6.18
C TRP A 69 10.14 -11.27 5.07
N TRP A 70 9.62 -10.52 4.10
CA TRP A 70 8.76 -11.02 3.02
C TRP A 70 9.31 -10.69 1.63
N ASN A 71 8.75 -11.38 0.63
CA ASN A 71 8.97 -11.23 -0.82
C ASN A 71 10.42 -10.90 -1.24
N GLU A 72 10.72 -9.66 -1.64
CA GLU A 72 12.06 -9.25 -2.09
C GLU A 72 13.13 -9.22 -0.99
N GLN A 73 12.73 -9.26 0.28
CA GLN A 73 13.61 -9.30 1.47
C GLN A 73 14.63 -8.15 1.53
N GLU A 74 14.32 -7.04 0.87
CA GLU A 74 15.14 -5.82 0.90
C GLU A 74 15.14 -5.20 2.30
N ARG A 75 16.19 -4.44 2.60
CA ARG A 75 16.43 -3.86 3.94
C ARG A 75 16.94 -2.43 3.84
N SER A 76 16.20 -1.58 3.14
CA SER A 76 16.61 -0.20 2.91
C SER A 76 15.44 0.77 2.78
N ASP A 77 15.69 2.03 3.18
CA ASP A 77 14.70 3.11 3.04
C ASP A 77 14.29 3.34 1.56
N PRO A 78 15.21 3.34 0.56
CA PRO A 78 14.81 3.47 -0.84
C PRO A 78 13.91 2.32 -1.35
N ALA A 79 14.18 1.09 -0.91
CA ALA A 79 13.35 -0.05 -1.28
C ALA A 79 11.95 0.03 -0.63
N PHE A 80 11.88 0.47 0.63
CA PHE A 80 10.61 0.75 1.31
C PHE A 80 9.80 1.84 0.58
N VAL A 81 10.42 2.96 0.24
CA VAL A 81 9.76 4.07 -0.47
C VAL A 81 9.26 3.61 -1.84
N THR A 82 10.04 2.80 -2.56
CA THR A 82 9.63 2.22 -3.84
C THR A 82 8.45 1.26 -3.68
N ALA A 83 8.47 0.38 -2.67
CA ALA A 83 7.37 -0.52 -2.38
C ALA A 83 6.07 0.23 -2.05
N VAL A 84 6.10 1.20 -1.12
CA VAL A 84 4.93 2.02 -0.78
C VAL A 84 4.39 2.74 -2.01
N LYS A 85 5.26 3.36 -2.81
CA LYS A 85 4.89 4.03 -4.07
C LYS A 85 4.16 3.08 -5.03
N HIS A 86 4.68 1.88 -5.25
CA HIS A 86 4.07 0.91 -6.15
C HIS A 86 2.76 0.34 -5.59
N LEU A 87 2.70 -0.02 -4.31
CA LEU A 87 1.49 -0.53 -3.67
C LEU A 87 0.36 0.51 -3.67
N THR A 88 0.65 1.77 -3.31
CA THR A 88 -0.34 2.86 -3.39
C THR A 88 -0.81 3.11 -4.83
N LYS A 89 0.12 3.12 -5.79
CA LYS A 89 -0.23 3.24 -7.22
C LYS A 89 -1.08 2.06 -7.69
N ALA A 90 -0.78 0.84 -7.25
CA ALA A 90 -1.53 -0.36 -7.58
C ALA A 90 -2.98 -0.27 -7.07
N THR A 91 -3.17 0.18 -5.82
CA THR A 91 -4.47 0.46 -5.23
C THR A 91 -5.27 1.46 -6.06
N LEU A 92 -4.69 2.62 -6.38
CA LEU A 92 -5.37 3.66 -7.18
C LEU A 92 -5.75 3.16 -8.58
N LEU A 93 -4.85 2.42 -9.26
CA LEU A 93 -5.14 1.85 -10.58
C LEU A 93 -6.20 0.76 -10.52
N ALA A 94 -6.16 -0.12 -9.51
CA ALA A 94 -7.18 -1.13 -9.29
C ALA A 94 -8.56 -0.50 -9.03
N MET A 95 -8.64 0.51 -8.18
CA MET A 95 -9.90 1.25 -7.93
C MET A 95 -10.47 1.81 -9.23
N ARG A 96 -9.64 2.45 -10.06
CA ARG A 96 -10.05 3.00 -11.36
C ARG A 96 -10.56 1.93 -12.31
N GLU A 97 -9.88 0.79 -12.41
CA GLU A 97 -10.29 -0.30 -13.30
C GLU A 97 -11.53 -1.05 -12.80
N ILE A 98 -11.69 -1.20 -11.49
CA ILE A 98 -12.90 -1.78 -10.88
C ILE A 98 -14.10 -0.88 -11.16
N LEU A 99 -13.99 0.44 -10.96
CA LEU A 99 -15.09 1.39 -11.17
C LEU A 99 -15.60 1.41 -12.63
N LYS A 100 -14.74 1.11 -13.61
CA LYS A 100 -15.16 0.97 -15.02
C LYS A 100 -16.10 -0.22 -15.26
N VAL A 101 -16.10 -1.22 -14.36
CA VAL A 101 -16.86 -2.46 -14.49
C VAL A 101 -17.98 -2.55 -13.47
N GLN A 102 -17.75 -2.09 -12.25
CA GLN A 102 -18.68 -2.04 -11.13
C GLN A 102 -18.73 -0.61 -10.57
N PRO A 103 -19.58 0.27 -11.12
CA PRO A 103 -19.67 1.67 -10.68
C PRO A 103 -20.16 1.85 -9.23
N ARG A 104 -20.76 0.82 -8.63
CA ARG A 104 -21.24 0.83 -7.23
C ARG A 104 -20.23 0.22 -6.26
N ALA A 105 -18.99 0.02 -6.69
CA ALA A 105 -17.91 -0.48 -5.83
C ALA A 105 -17.64 0.50 -4.68
N ILE A 106 -17.43 -0.05 -3.49
CA ILE A 106 -17.01 0.65 -2.27
C ILE A 106 -15.64 0.11 -1.91
N PHE A 107 -14.68 1.02 -1.75
CA PHE A 107 -13.31 0.67 -1.38
C PHE A 107 -13.12 0.88 0.11
N ILE A 108 -12.69 -0.17 0.79
CA ILE A 108 -12.37 -0.20 2.22
C ILE A 108 -10.85 -0.27 2.31
N GLN A 109 -10.24 0.76 2.87
CA GLN A 109 -8.80 0.71 3.15
C GLN A 109 -8.59 0.07 4.51
N SER A 110 -7.74 -0.96 4.57
CA SER A 110 -7.20 -1.51 5.80
C SER A 110 -5.78 -1.01 5.99
N GLU A 111 -5.48 -0.53 7.19
CA GLU A 111 -4.12 -0.06 7.50
C GLU A 111 -3.79 -0.23 8.98
N SER A 112 -2.54 -0.60 9.26
CA SER A 112 -2.02 -0.79 10.62
C SER A 112 -1.80 0.59 11.24
N SER A 113 -2.81 1.09 11.95
CA SER A 113 -2.78 2.40 12.62
C SER A 113 -1.88 2.35 13.87
N GLU A 114 -0.56 2.31 13.64
CA GLU A 114 0.45 2.14 14.69
C GLU A 114 0.75 3.45 15.44
N TYR A 115 1.04 3.38 16.75
CA TYR A 115 1.54 4.53 17.50
C TYR A 115 2.76 4.14 18.33
N THR A 116 3.91 4.74 18.01
CA THR A 116 5.17 4.52 18.72
C THR A 116 5.34 5.58 19.79
N ARG A 117 5.82 5.15 20.96
CA ARG A 117 6.27 6.01 22.06
C ARG A 117 7.66 5.58 22.52
N THR A 118 8.48 6.53 22.94
CA THR A 118 9.74 6.23 23.62
C THR A 118 9.49 6.03 25.12
N VAL A 119 10.34 5.21 25.75
CA VAL A 119 10.44 5.08 27.22
C VAL A 119 11.63 5.86 27.78
N CYS A 120 12.61 6.20 26.92
CA CYS A 120 13.78 7.00 27.27
C CYS A 120 13.68 8.35 26.55
N HIS A 121 13.58 9.43 27.30
CA HIS A 121 13.43 10.78 26.77
C HIS A 121 14.81 11.42 26.55
N CYS A 122 15.28 11.38 25.31
CA CYS A 122 16.35 12.22 24.82
C CYS A 122 16.01 12.69 23.40
N GLU A 123 16.63 13.79 22.97
CA GLU A 123 16.34 14.42 21.68
C GLU A 123 16.37 13.42 20.52
N HIS A 124 17.40 12.58 20.46
CA HIS A 124 17.55 11.57 19.41
C HIS A 124 16.40 10.53 19.37
N THR A 125 15.91 10.07 20.53
CA THR A 125 14.81 9.09 20.56
C THR A 125 13.48 9.74 20.22
N GLU A 126 13.27 10.99 20.64
CA GLU A 126 12.05 11.75 20.33
C GLU A 126 11.93 12.06 18.84
N GLU A 127 13.02 12.46 18.19
CA GLU A 127 13.06 12.68 16.73
C GLU A 127 12.72 11.40 15.95
N ARG A 128 13.32 10.26 16.33
CA ARG A 128 13.05 8.97 15.67
C ARG A 128 11.60 8.53 15.84
N VAL A 129 11.03 8.69 17.04
CA VAL A 129 9.62 8.38 17.30
C VAL A 129 8.71 9.32 16.53
N SER A 130 9.03 10.62 16.47
CA SER A 130 8.29 11.59 15.66
C SER A 130 8.27 11.18 14.19
N CYS A 131 9.42 10.80 13.62
CA CYS A 131 9.53 10.33 12.24
C CYS A 131 8.70 9.05 11.99
N GLN A 132 8.84 8.01 12.82
CA GLN A 132 8.07 6.77 12.68
C GLN A 132 6.55 7.01 12.76
N ASN A 133 6.12 7.90 13.65
CA ASN A 133 4.72 8.29 13.80
C ASN A 133 4.18 9.08 12.60
N GLN A 134 5.03 9.66 11.75
CA GLN A 134 4.59 10.19 10.47
C GLN A 134 4.65 9.15 9.35
N VAL A 135 5.69 8.31 9.33
CA VAL A 135 5.86 7.25 8.30
C VAL A 135 4.63 6.35 8.20
N ARG A 136 3.95 6.08 9.33
CA ARG A 136 2.72 5.28 9.33
C ARG A 136 1.59 5.83 8.45
N PHE A 137 1.55 7.14 8.24
CA PHE A 137 0.48 7.79 7.49
C PHE A 137 0.79 7.84 6.00
N ILE A 138 2.05 7.63 5.57
CA ILE A 138 2.47 7.79 4.17
C ILE A 138 1.54 7.06 3.19
N PRO A 139 1.16 5.78 3.38
CA PRO A 139 0.26 5.13 2.43
C PRO A 139 -1.10 5.82 2.31
N LEU A 140 -1.67 6.27 3.44
CA LEU A 140 -2.95 6.97 3.49
C LEU A 140 -2.85 8.38 2.93
N ASP A 141 -1.77 9.10 3.24
CA ASP A 141 -1.51 10.45 2.72
C ASP A 141 -1.42 10.42 1.19
N LEU A 142 -0.69 9.43 0.64
CA LEU A 142 -0.59 9.23 -0.81
C LEU A 142 -1.92 8.80 -1.45
N LEU A 143 -2.73 7.98 -0.76
CA LEU A 143 -4.02 7.49 -1.28
C LEU A 143 -5.09 8.58 -1.30
N TYR A 144 -5.12 9.42 -0.26
CA TYR A 144 -6.15 10.45 -0.06
C TYR A 144 -5.69 11.85 -0.46
N CYS A 145 -4.47 11.97 -0.98
CA CYS A 145 -3.86 13.24 -1.35
C CYS A 145 -3.77 14.23 -0.16
N HIS A 146 -3.44 13.72 1.03
CA HIS A 146 -3.09 14.58 2.15
C HIS A 146 -1.64 15.08 2.02
N GLU A 147 -1.40 16.27 2.56
CA GLU A 147 -0.07 16.86 2.58
C GLU A 147 0.83 16.09 3.55
N VAL A 148 2.03 15.73 3.07
CA VAL A 148 3.05 15.06 3.87
C VAL A 148 3.88 16.13 4.59
N ARG A 149 4.17 15.92 5.88
CA ARG A 149 5.02 16.82 6.68
C ARG A 149 6.36 17.07 5.98
N ALA A 150 6.86 18.30 6.01
CA ALA A 150 7.98 18.74 5.16
C ALA A 150 9.27 17.90 5.29
N ASP A 151 9.60 17.45 6.51
CA ASP A 151 10.75 16.59 6.78
C ASP A 151 10.57 15.17 6.19
N ILE A 152 9.38 14.61 6.28
CA ILE A 152 9.05 13.31 5.68
C ILE A 152 8.98 13.42 4.16
N HIS A 153 8.47 14.53 3.63
CA HIS A 153 8.50 14.80 2.21
C HIS A 153 9.96 14.83 1.71
N ALA A 154 10.85 15.58 2.36
CA ALA A 154 12.28 15.59 2.02
C ALA A 154 12.89 14.18 2.07
N TRP A 155 12.63 13.42 3.14
CA TRP A 155 13.10 12.04 3.27
C TRP A 155 12.55 11.12 2.17
N LEU A 156 11.28 11.27 1.76
CA LEU A 156 10.71 10.52 0.64
C LEU A 156 11.46 10.82 -0.66
N MET A 157 11.73 12.10 -0.94
CA MET A 157 12.46 12.53 -2.14
C MET A 157 13.89 11.97 -2.16
N ASP A 158 14.60 12.04 -1.03
CA ASP A 158 15.96 11.50 -0.87
C ASP A 158 16.01 9.97 -1.08
N ASN A 159 14.90 9.28 -0.83
CA ASN A 159 14.76 7.83 -0.96
C ASN A 159 14.03 7.38 -2.23
N GLY A 160 14.00 8.21 -3.29
CA GLY A 160 13.55 7.78 -4.61
C GLY A 160 12.04 7.95 -4.88
N MET A 161 11.36 8.77 -4.09
CA MET A 161 10.09 9.37 -4.49
C MET A 161 10.40 10.51 -5.47
N ALA A 162 10.53 10.21 -6.77
CA ALA A 162 10.78 11.25 -7.76
C ALA A 162 9.51 12.10 -8.00
N GLY A 163 9.71 13.43 -8.16
CA GLY A 163 8.72 14.29 -8.80
C GLY A 163 8.51 13.85 -10.26
N ARG A 164 7.33 14.11 -10.82
CA ARG A 164 6.96 13.65 -12.18
C ARG A 164 8.09 13.89 -13.20
N GLU A 165 8.51 12.81 -13.86
CA GLU A 165 8.93 12.83 -15.27
C GLU A 165 7.68 12.91 -16.16
#